data_AF-A0A7C7A6J1-F1
#
_entry.id   AF-A0A7C7A6J1-F1
#
_cell.length_a   1.000
_cell.length_b   1.000
_cell.length_c   1.000
_cell.angle_alpha   90.00
_cell.angle_beta   90.00
_cell.angle_gamma   90.00
#
_symmetry.space_group_name_H-M   'P 1'
#
loop_
_entity.id
_entity.type
_entity.pdbx_description
1 polymer ?
#
loop_
_entity_poly.entity_id
_entity_poly.type
_entity_poly.pdbx_seq_one_letter_code
_entity_poly.pdbx_strand_id
1 'polypeptide(L)' 'INFITTKNELLKSKNESKTYSKMITRGSNVKYLGKYLESKKMGIKCFLCGEDMEFFDVNGKVMGACPDCDTEIEIEFNK' A
#
# COMPACT_ATOMS: atom_id res chain seq x y z
N ILE A 1 -7.32 26.36 19.43
CA ILE A 1 -7.47 25.49 18.25
C ILE A 1 -7.13 24.08 18.70
N ASN A 2 -8.13 23.21 18.88
CA ASN A 2 -7.91 21.84 19.34
C ASN A 2 -7.46 20.98 18.16
N PHE A 3 -6.32 20.31 18.31
CA PHE A 3 -5.78 19.33 17.38
C PHE A 3 -6.69 18.09 17.35
N ILE A 4 -7.65 18.08 16.42
CA ILE A 4 -8.36 16.86 16.01
C ILE A 4 -7.53 16.23 14.87
N THR A 5 -6.32 15.79 15.20
CA THR A 5 -5.41 15.11 14.27
C THR A 5 -5.35 13.66 14.71
N THR A 6 -5.96 12.73 13.96
CA THR A 6 -5.46 11.34 13.71
C THR A 6 -6.51 10.32 13.28
N LYS A 7 -7.82 10.50 13.53
CA LYS A 7 -8.78 9.42 13.21
C LYS A 7 -9.26 9.39 11.75
N ASN A 8 -9.40 10.56 11.12
CA ASN A 8 -9.99 10.65 9.77
C ASN A 8 -9.01 10.38 8.61
N GLU A 9 -7.71 10.59 8.79
CA GLU A 9 -6.72 10.23 7.75
C GLU A 9 -6.52 8.71 7.62
N LEU A 10 -6.63 7.98 8.75
CA LEU A 10 -6.56 6.50 8.77
C LEU A 10 -7.81 5.83 8.17
N LEU A 11 -8.98 6.49 8.20
CA LEU A 11 -10.22 5.95 7.66
C LEU A 11 -10.29 6.05 6.13
N LYS A 12 -9.66 7.07 5.53
CA LYS A 12 -9.61 7.21 4.06
C LYS A 12 -8.68 6.18 3.41
N SER A 13 -7.57 5.80 4.05
CA SER A 13 -6.62 4.82 3.49
C SER A 13 -7.10 3.37 3.53
N LYS A 14 -7.97 3.01 4.49
CA LYS A 14 -8.42 1.64 4.74
C LYS A 14 -9.55 1.16 3.81
N ASN A 15 -10.46 2.06 3.42
CA ASN A 15 -11.66 1.68 2.65
C ASN A 15 -11.43 1.50 1.15
N GLU A 16 -10.30 1.97 0.61
CA GLU A 16 -10.01 1.91 -0.83
C GLU A 16 -9.19 0.68 -1.25
N SER A 17 -8.51 0.04 -0.30
CA SER A 17 -7.59 -1.06 -0.58
C SER A 17 -8.20 -2.41 -0.21
N LYS A 18 -8.17 -3.35 -1.15
CA LYS A 18 -8.60 -4.74 -0.92
C LYS A 18 -7.56 -5.56 -0.13
N THR A 19 -6.29 -5.14 -0.15
CA THR A 19 -5.20 -5.83 0.56
C THR A 19 -4.79 -5.24 1.90
N TYR A 20 -5.36 -4.10 2.32
CA TYR A 20 -4.97 -3.42 3.55
C TYR A 20 -4.96 -4.34 4.78
N SER A 21 -6.02 -5.15 4.96
CA SER A 21 -6.14 -6.08 6.08
C SER A 21 -5.05 -7.17 6.11
N LYS A 22 -4.50 -7.55 4.95
CA LYS A 22 -3.35 -8.47 4.87
C LYS A 22 -2.06 -7.73 5.21
N MET A 23 -1.89 -6.51 4.72
CA MET A 23 -0.64 -5.77 4.93
C MET A 23 -0.44 -5.33 6.38
N ILE A 24 -1.51 -5.03 7.13
CA ILE A 24 -1.39 -4.74 8.58
C ILE A 24 -0.84 -5.91 9.41
N THR A 25 -0.86 -7.15 8.92
CA THR A 25 -0.23 -8.28 9.61
C THR A 25 1.28 -8.33 9.37
N ARG A 26 1.81 -7.57 8.40
CA ARG A 26 3.23 -7.52 8.02
C ARG A 26 4.02 -6.47 8.77
N GLY A 27 3.38 -5.53 9.47
CA GLY A 27 4.07 -4.49 10.22
C GLY A 27 3.15 -3.62 11.07
N SER A 28 3.74 -2.92 12.03
CA SER A 28 3.01 -2.04 12.95
C SER A 28 2.67 -0.69 12.33
N ASN A 29 3.41 -0.25 11.30
CA ASN A 29 3.18 1.02 10.62
C ASN A 29 2.94 0.78 9.12
N VAL A 30 1.67 0.66 8.74
CA VAL A 30 1.23 0.37 7.36
C VAL A 30 0.43 1.54 6.81
N LYS A 31 0.92 2.13 5.72
CA LYS A 31 0.28 3.22 5.00
C LYS A 31 0.01 2.81 3.56
N TYR A 32 -1.25 2.85 3.14
CA TYR A 32 -1.61 2.64 1.74
C TYR A 32 -1.14 3.85 0.90
N LEU A 33 -0.45 3.56 -0.20
CA LEU A 33 0.11 4.54 -1.13
C LEU A 33 -0.71 4.65 -2.43
N GLY A 34 -1.69 3.78 -2.65
CA GLY A 34 -2.48 3.74 -3.89
C GLY A 34 -2.05 2.62 -4.83
N LYS A 35 -2.52 2.67 -6.09
CA LYS A 35 -2.13 1.72 -7.16
C LYS A 35 -1.01 2.24 -8.07
N TYR A 36 -0.59 3.48 -7.85
CA TYR A 36 0.43 4.16 -8.62
C TYR A 36 1.35 4.95 -7.68
N LEU A 37 2.65 4.82 -7.87
CA LEU A 37 3.62 5.69 -7.21
C LEU A 37 3.86 6.89 -8.11
N GLU A 38 3.12 7.99 -7.88
CA GLU A 38 3.21 9.21 -8.68
C GLU A 38 4.63 9.78 -8.75
N SER A 39 5.36 9.72 -7.64
CA SER A 39 6.75 10.20 -7.52
C SER A 39 7.73 9.48 -8.45
N LYS A 40 7.37 8.28 -8.93
CA LYS A 40 8.21 7.44 -9.80
C LYS A 40 7.52 7.09 -11.13
N LYS A 41 6.30 7.57 -11.38
CA LYS A 41 5.44 7.18 -12.52
C LYS A 41 5.40 5.65 -12.71
N MET A 42 5.30 4.90 -11.61
CA MET A 42 5.40 3.45 -11.62
C MET A 42 4.07 2.82 -11.21
N GLY A 43 3.59 1.90 -12.04
CA GLY A 43 2.49 0.97 -11.74
C GLY A 43 2.96 -0.45 -12.01
N ILE A 44 2.55 -1.39 -11.17
CA ILE A 44 2.94 -2.80 -11.28
C ILE A 44 1.66 -3.62 -11.42
N LYS A 45 1.65 -4.57 -12.37
CA LYS A 45 0.56 -5.53 -12.54
C LYS A 45 0.96 -6.90 -12.04
N CYS A 46 0.02 -7.59 -11.40
CA CYS A 46 0.20 -8.98 -11.04
C CYS A 46 0.23 -9.84 -12.30
N PHE A 47 1.28 -10.65 -12.47
CA PHE A 47 1.39 -11.54 -13.63
C PHE A 47 0.32 -12.64 -13.64
N LEU A 48 -0.19 -13.05 -12.46
CA LEU A 48 -1.13 -14.16 -12.34
C LEU A 48 -2.56 -13.79 -12.72
N CYS A 49 -3.06 -12.63 -12.27
CA CYS A 49 -4.44 -12.19 -12.50
C CYS A 49 -4.58 -10.94 -13.37
N GLY A 50 -3.47 -10.23 -13.65
CA GLY A 50 -3.49 -9.01 -14.47
C GLY A 50 -3.94 -7.74 -13.73
N GLU A 51 -4.37 -7.85 -12.47
CA GLU A 51 -4.78 -6.71 -11.64
C GLU A 51 -3.60 -5.79 -11.27
N ASP A 52 -3.90 -4.52 -11.08
CA ASP A 52 -2.94 -3.54 -10.58
C ASP A 52 -2.61 -3.83 -9.11
N MET A 53 -1.32 -3.89 -8.79
CA MET A 53 -0.84 -4.03 -7.43
C MET A 53 -1.11 -2.75 -6.63
N GLU A 54 -1.52 -2.96 -5.38
CA GLU A 54 -1.68 -1.93 -4.37
C GLU A 54 -0.35 -1.72 -3.66
N PHE A 55 0.10 -0.47 -3.57
CA PHE A 55 1.35 -0.10 -2.92
C PHE A 55 1.12 0.31 -1.48
N PHE A 56 2.07 -0.06 -0.62
CA PHE A 56 2.07 0.23 0.80
C PHE A 56 3.45 0.67 1.24
N ASP A 57 3.52 1.60 2.17
CA ASP A 57 4.68 1.79 3.03
C ASP A 57 4.46 0.92 4.27
N VAL A 58 5.35 -0.04 4.49
CA VAL A 58 5.37 -0.92 5.65
C VAL A 58 6.71 -0.70 6.36
N ASN A 59 6.67 0.04 7.47
CA ASN A 59 7.86 0.38 8.27
C ASN A 59 9.01 1.02 7.45
N GLY A 60 8.68 1.88 6.47
CA GLY A 60 9.66 2.57 5.60
C GLY A 60 10.11 1.77 4.37
N LYS A 61 9.60 0.54 4.19
CA LYS A 61 9.78 -0.25 2.96
C LYS A 61 8.56 -0.11 2.07
N VAL A 62 8.77 0.04 0.78
CA VAL A 62 7.67 0.07 -0.19
C VAL A 62 7.35 -1.35 -0.63
N MET A 63 6.13 -1.79 -0.37
CA MET A 63 5.61 -3.11 -0.70
C MET A 63 4.54 -2.97 -1.78
N GLY A 64 4.47 -3.89 -2.72
CA GLY A 64 3.35 -4.10 -3.63
C GLY A 64 2.58 -5.35 -3.25
N ALA A 65 1.25 -5.26 -3.14
CA ALA A 65 0.37 -6.39 -2.87
C ALA A 65 -0.62 -6.56 -4.01
N CYS A 66 -0.82 -7.79 -4.49
CA CYS A 66 -1.91 -8.06 -5.40
C CYS A 66 -3.25 -8.12 -4.64
N PRO A 67 -4.31 -7.42 -5.07
CA PRO A 67 -5.63 -7.45 -4.42
C PRO A 67 -6.28 -8.84 -4.44
N ASP A 68 -6.09 -9.59 -5.53
CA ASP A 68 -6.81 -10.83 -5.79
C ASP A 68 -5.93 -12.08 -5.58
N CYS A 69 -4.62 -11.96 -5.79
CA CYS A 69 -3.66 -13.03 -5.53
C CYS A 69 -2.95 -12.81 -4.19
N ASP A 70 -2.51 -13.87 -3.54
CA ASP A 70 -1.70 -13.77 -2.31
C ASP A 70 -0.21 -13.54 -2.63
N THR A 71 0.05 -12.59 -3.52
CA THR A 71 1.40 -12.26 -4.00
C THR A 71 1.80 -10.87 -3.51
N GLU A 72 2.99 -10.82 -2.94
CA GLU A 72 3.60 -9.61 -2.40
C GLU A 72 5.00 -9.44 -3.00
N ILE A 73 5.40 -8.20 -3.24
CA ILE A 73 6.75 -7.85 -3.67
C ILE A 73 7.28 -6.69 -2.81
N GLU A 74 8.57 -6.70 -2.51
CA GLU A 74 9.26 -5.53 -1.94
C GLU A 74 9.91 -4.74 -3.07
N ILE A 75 9.82 -3.42 -3.00
CA ILE A 75 10.38 -2.49 -3.98
C ILE A 75 11.51 -1.73 -3.32
N GLU A 76 12.73 -2.04 -3.74
CA GLU A 76 13.92 -1.29 -3.35
C GLU A 76 14.27 -0.25 -4.42
N PHE A 77 14.28 1.02 -4.02
CA PHE A 77 14.82 2.09 -4.84
C PHE A 77 16.31 2.22 -4.54
N ASN A 78 17.17 1.70 -5.43
CA ASN A 78 18.60 1.95 -5.33
C ASN A 78 18.86 3.47 -5.32
N LYS A 79 19.70 3.89 -4.37
CA LYS A 79 20.09 5.29 -4.13
C LYS A 79 20.94 5.84 -5.26
#